data_AF-A0A928JEL8-F1
#
_entry.id   AF-A0A928JEL8-F1
#
_cell.length_a   1.000
_cell.length_b   1.000
_cell.length_c   1.000
_cell.angle_alpha   90.00
_cell.angle_beta   90.00
_cell.angle_gamma   90.00
#
_symmetry.space_group_name_H-M   'P 1'
#
loop_
_entity.id
_entity.type
_entity.pdbx_description
1 polymer ?
#
loop_
_entity_poly.entity_id
_entity_poly.type
_entity_poly.pdbx_seq_one_letter_code
_entity_poly.pdbx_strand_id
1 'polypeptide(L)'
;MYPNKQKESYEKPEMEVLLPERGSSVLRPVEPWEIPMRGRPCKITYKDETTSMGRFIAFATDFMELQDGIGQYPVAIVELEDGTVQVVYVEQVQFMDRR
;
A
#
# COMPACT_ATOMS: atom_id res chain seq x y z
N MET A 1 -45.57 15.32 -32.93
CA MET A 1 -44.69 14.25 -33.46
C MET A 1 -43.26 14.64 -33.13
N TYR A 2 -42.61 13.89 -32.25
CA TYR A 2 -41.18 14.04 -31.93
C TYR A 2 -40.49 12.74 -32.35
N PRO A 3 -39.35 12.79 -33.08
CA PRO A 3 -38.73 11.59 -33.61
C PRO A 3 -38.05 10.78 -32.51
N ASN A 4 -38.24 9.45 -32.63
CA ASN A 4 -37.64 8.37 -31.86
C ASN A 4 -36.11 8.53 -31.73
N LYS A 5 -35.59 8.57 -30.50
CA LYS A 5 -34.17 8.33 -30.24
C LYS A 5 -33.92 6.83 -30.16
N GLN A 6 -33.15 6.33 -31.12
CA GLN A 6 -32.71 4.93 -31.19
C GLN A 6 -31.90 4.56 -29.95
N LYS A 7 -32.13 3.35 -29.45
CA LYS A 7 -31.35 2.71 -28.38
C LYS A 7 -30.03 2.22 -28.99
N GLU A 8 -28.91 2.86 -28.65
CA GLU A 8 -27.58 2.31 -28.93
C GLU A 8 -27.36 1.10 -28.01
N SER A 9 -27.16 -0.05 -28.63
CA SER A 9 -26.81 -1.31 -27.99
C SER A 9 -25.30 -1.35 -27.85
N TYR A 10 -24.82 -1.39 -26.61
CA TYR A 10 -23.39 -1.54 -26.33
C TYR A 10 -23.05 -3.04 -26.39
N GLU A 11 -22.58 -3.50 -27.55
CA GLU A 11 -21.97 -4.83 -27.66
C GLU A 11 -20.64 -4.82 -26.88
N LYS A 12 -20.54 -5.67 -25.86
CA LYS A 12 -19.26 -5.94 -25.19
C LYS A 12 -18.40 -6.76 -26.14
N PRO A 13 -17.15 -6.35 -26.47
CA PRO A 13 -16.25 -7.24 -27.17
C PRO A 13 -15.86 -8.40 -26.22
N GLU A 14 -16.07 -9.63 -26.67
CA GLU A 14 -15.57 -10.83 -26.01
C GLU A 14 -14.04 -10.78 -25.98
N MET A 15 -13.47 -10.60 -24.79
CA MET A 15 -12.03 -10.79 -24.60
C MET A 15 -11.75 -12.30 -24.56
N GLU A 16 -11.14 -12.83 -25.63
CA GLU A 16 -10.52 -14.15 -25.60
C GLU A 16 -9.42 -14.17 -24.53
N VAL A 17 -9.66 -14.92 -23.46
CA VAL A 17 -8.66 -15.14 -22.41
C VAL A 17 -7.70 -16.22 -22.88
N LEU A 18 -6.60 -15.81 -23.51
CA LEU A 18 -5.45 -16.68 -23.74
C LEU A 18 -4.78 -16.99 -22.40
N LEU A 19 -5.04 -18.18 -21.85
CA LEU A 19 -4.30 -18.70 -20.70
C LEU A 19 -2.87 -19.09 -21.15
N PRO A 20 -1.80 -18.52 -20.57
CA PRO A 20 -0.45 -18.90 -20.96
C PRO A 20 -0.09 -20.29 -20.41
N GLU A 21 0.57 -21.07 -21.27
CA GLU A 21 1.05 -22.41 -20.94
C GLU A 21 2.10 -22.39 -19.81
N ARG A 22 2.07 -23.45 -19.00
CA ARG A 22 2.99 -23.69 -17.89
C ARG A 22 4.44 -23.69 -18.40
N GLY A 23 5.25 -22.76 -17.92
CA GLY A 23 6.72 -22.84 -18.08
C GLY A 23 7.45 -21.55 -18.47
N SER A 24 6.75 -20.43 -18.60
CA SER A 24 7.39 -19.15 -18.92
C SER A 24 7.62 -18.33 -17.66
N SER A 25 8.88 -18.13 -17.25
CA SER A 25 9.27 -17.10 -16.29
C SER A 25 9.08 -15.73 -16.91
N VAL A 26 7.82 -15.33 -17.08
CA VAL A 26 7.44 -13.97 -17.46
C VAL A 26 7.60 -13.12 -16.20
N LEU A 27 8.66 -12.31 -16.17
CA LEU A 27 8.75 -11.18 -15.26
C LEU A 27 7.51 -10.31 -15.50
N ARG A 28 6.53 -10.39 -14.60
CA ARG A 28 5.31 -9.57 -14.69
C ARG A 28 5.73 -8.10 -14.51
N PRO A 29 5.12 -7.16 -15.26
CA PRO A 29 5.27 -5.76 -14.93
C PRO A 29 4.80 -5.54 -13.49
N VAL A 30 5.68 -4.97 -12.66
CA VAL A 30 5.40 -4.59 -11.28
C VAL A 30 4.32 -3.52 -11.34
N GLU A 31 3.14 -3.83 -10.80
CA GLU A 31 2.04 -2.88 -10.78
C GLU A 31 2.41 -1.70 -9.84
N PRO A 32 2.01 -0.44 -10.13
CA PRO A 32 2.43 0.77 -9.39
C PRO A 32 2.22 0.75 -7.86
N TRP A 33 1.48 -0.24 -7.33
CA TRP A 33 1.09 -0.41 -5.93
C TRP A 33 1.76 -1.60 -5.23
N GLU A 34 2.71 -2.30 -5.87
CA GLU A 34 3.63 -3.16 -5.13
C GLU A 34 4.54 -2.25 -4.31
N ILE A 35 4.09 -1.84 -3.11
CA ILE A 35 4.91 -1.05 -2.19
C ILE A 35 6.19 -1.87 -1.97
N PRO A 36 7.35 -1.47 -2.52
CA PRO A 36 8.55 -2.30 -2.54
C PRO A 36 9.11 -2.54 -1.13
N MET A 37 8.45 -1.96 -0.13
CA MET A 37 8.81 -1.94 1.26
C MET A 37 7.99 -2.90 2.12
N ARG A 38 6.85 -3.44 1.65
CA ARG A 38 6.06 -4.37 2.47
C ARG A 38 6.87 -5.61 2.83
N GLY A 39 6.84 -5.96 4.11
CA GLY A 39 7.63 -7.05 4.69
C GLY A 39 9.13 -6.75 4.82
N ARG A 40 9.61 -5.55 4.45
CA ARG A 40 11.02 -5.20 4.69
C ARG A 40 11.28 -5.08 6.19
N PRO A 41 12.41 -5.61 6.67
CA PRO A 41 12.84 -5.37 8.04
C PRO A 41 13.10 -3.87 8.23
N CYS A 42 12.60 -3.34 9.34
CA CYS A 42 12.80 -1.97 9.75
C CYS A 42 13.14 -1.89 11.24
N LYS A 43 13.91 -0.87 11.58
CA LYS A 43 14.16 -0.45 12.95
C LYS A 43 13.29 0.77 13.26
N ILE A 44 12.65 0.76 14.42
CA ILE A 44 11.84 1.86 14.94
C ILE A 44 12.63 2.52 16.06
N THR A 45 12.75 3.84 16.04
CA THR A 45 13.38 4.63 17.12
C THR A 45 12.34 5.50 17.82
N TYR A 46 12.16 5.30 19.13
CA TYR A 46 11.21 6.05 19.93
C TYR A 46 11.82 7.35 20.49
N LYS A 47 10.97 8.21 21.06
CA LYS A 47 11.39 9.51 21.62
C LYS A 47 12.35 9.38 22.79
N ASP A 48 12.34 8.26 23.49
CA ASP A 48 13.26 7.92 24.58
C ASP A 48 14.54 7.22 24.08
N GLU A 49 14.81 7.30 22.78
CA GLU A 49 15.94 6.66 22.07
C GLU A 49 15.96 5.13 22.13
N THR A 50 14.93 4.50 22.72
CA THR A 50 14.80 3.06 22.65
C THR A 50 14.49 2.63 21.22
N THR A 51 14.89 1.40 20.88
CA THR A 51 14.67 0.88 19.53
C THR A 51 13.95 -0.46 19.56
N SER A 52 13.17 -0.71 18.51
CA SER A 52 12.51 -2.00 18.29
C SER A 52 12.67 -2.42 16.84
N MET A 53 12.60 -3.73 16.63
CA MET A 53 12.69 -4.35 15.32
C MET A 53 11.31 -4.80 14.87
N GLY A 54 11.06 -4.73 13.57
CA GLY A 54 9.79 -5.14 13.01
C GLY A 54 9.81 -5.26 11.49
N ARG A 55 8.63 -5.50 10.93
CA ARG A 55 8.37 -5.57 9.49
C ARG A 55 7.40 -4.48 9.09
N PHE A 56 7.75 -3.75 8.05
CA PHE A 56 6.88 -2.71 7.51
C PHE A 56 5.66 -3.31 6.79
N ILE A 57 4.48 -2.74 7.02
CA ILE A 57 3.24 -3.15 6.36
C ILE A 57 2.85 -2.14 5.28
N ALA A 58 2.61 -0.89 5.68
CA ALA A 58 2.09 0.16 4.80
C ALA A 58 2.34 1.57 5.37
N PHE A 59 2.27 2.58 4.51
CA PHE A 59 2.13 3.97 4.92
C PHE A 59 0.66 4.32 5.05
N ALA A 60 0.34 5.22 5.98
CA ALA A 60 -1.01 5.76 6.17
C ALA A 60 -0.94 7.23 6.61
N THR A 61 -2.10 7.83 6.80
CA THR A 61 -2.26 9.18 7.34
C THR A 61 -3.10 9.08 8.60
N ASP A 62 -2.60 9.63 9.69
CA ASP A 62 -3.35 9.80 10.92
C ASP A 62 -3.98 11.20 10.94
N PHE A 63 -5.21 11.29 11.44
CA PHE A 63 -5.99 12.51 11.48
C PHE A 63 -6.26 12.87 12.93
N MET A 64 -5.82 14.05 13.36
CA MET A 64 -6.05 14.54 14.71
C MET A 64 -6.82 15.87 14.64
N GLU A 65 -7.97 15.92 15.30
CA GLU A 65 -8.72 17.16 15.46
C GLU A 65 -7.99 18.07 16.46
N LEU A 66 -7.62 19.26 16.00
CA LEU A 66 -7.05 20.34 16.79
C LEU A 66 -8.04 21.50 16.84
N GLN A 67 -7.82 22.42 17.78
CA GLN A 67 -8.69 23.57 18.00
C GLN A 67 -8.88 24.43 16.72
N ASP A 68 -7.87 24.48 15.85
CA ASP A 68 -7.86 25.26 14.61
C ASP A 68 -8.15 24.43 13.34
N GLY A 69 -8.49 23.14 13.46
CA GLY A 69 -8.83 22.27 12.33
C GLY A 69 -8.24 20.85 12.42
N ILE A 70 -8.32 20.10 11.32
CA ILE A 70 -7.83 18.71 11.25
C ILE A 70 -6.34 18.72 10.85
N GLY A 71 -5.49 18.26 11.75
CA GLY A 71 -4.09 17.94 11.46
C GLY A 71 -3.98 16.60 10.73
N GLN A 72 -3.10 16.53 9.74
CA GLN A 72 -2.80 15.31 9.00
C GLN A 72 -1.33 14.94 9.20
N TYR A 73 -1.08 13.72 9.66
CA TYR A 73 0.26 13.27 10.01
C TYR A 73 0.62 11.99 9.26
N PRO A 74 1.75 11.95 8.54
CA PRO A 74 2.20 10.74 7.88
C PRO A 74 2.66 9.71 8.92
N VAL A 75 2.11 8.50 8.83
CA VAL A 75 2.44 7.38 9.73
C VAL A 75 2.79 6.13 8.92
N ALA A 76 3.48 5.20 9.59
CA ALA A 76 3.81 3.88 9.10
C ALA A 76 3.17 2.83 10.01
N ILE A 77 2.64 1.78 9.39
CA ILE A 77 2.11 0.60 10.09
C ILE A 77 3.19 -0.48 10.04
N VAL A 78 3.55 -0.99 11.21
CA VAL A 78 4.63 -1.97 11.40
C VAL A 78 4.14 -3.14 12.26
N GLU A 79 4.64 -4.34 11.96
CA GLU A 79 4.46 -5.54 12.78
C GLU A 79 5.74 -5.78 13.57
N LEU A 80 5.67 -5.78 14.90
CA LEU A 80 6.79 -6.05 15.79
C LEU A 80 7.08 -7.56 15.87
N GLU A 81 8.23 -7.93 16.44
CA GLU A 81 8.65 -9.33 16.57
C GLU A 81 7.73 -10.18 17.45
N ASP A 82 7.00 -9.57 18.38
CA ASP A 82 6.00 -10.22 19.24
C ASP A 82 4.64 -10.42 18.53
N GLY A 83 4.51 -9.99 17.27
CA GLY A 83 3.28 -10.02 16.47
C GLY A 83 2.35 -8.82 16.72
N THR A 84 2.75 -7.87 17.54
CA THR A 84 1.96 -6.64 17.78
C THR A 84 2.03 -5.73 16.56
N VAL A 85 0.88 -5.25 16.09
CA VAL A 85 0.81 -4.23 15.03
C VAL A 85 0.77 -2.85 15.67
N GLN A 86 1.68 -1.98 15.25
CA GLN A 86 1.81 -0.62 15.76
C GLN A 86 1.76 0.41 14.64
N VAL A 87 1.19 1.57 14.96
CA VAL A 87 1.24 2.78 14.13
C VAL A 87 2.30 3.70 14.72
N VAL A 88 3.27 4.08 13.91
CA VAL A 88 4.41 4.94 14.31
C VAL A 88 4.57 6.08 13.31
N TYR A 89 5.20 7.18 13.71
CA TYR A 89 5.49 8.25 12.76
C TYR A 89 6.54 7.80 11.75
N VAL A 90 6.43 8.28 10.50
CA VAL A 90 7.35 7.88 9.43
C VAL A 90 8.80 8.23 9.76
N GLU A 91 9.04 9.33 10.47
CA GLU A 91 10.38 9.76 10.92
C GLU A 91 11.06 8.78 11.89
N GLN A 92 10.29 7.90 12.54
CA GLN A 92 10.80 6.91 13.48
C GLN A 92 11.27 5.63 12.77
N VAL A 93 10.93 5.44 11.50
CA VAL A 93 11.17 4.20 10.76
C VAL A 93 12.44 4.28 9.92
N GLN A 94 13.36 3.35 10.16
CA GLN A 94 14.55 3.14 9.34
C GLN A 94 14.50 1.77 8.68
N PHE A 95 14.38 1.72 7.35
CA PHE A 95 14.49 0.46 6.61
C PHE A 95 15.91 -0.08 6.68
N MET A 96 16.04 -1.38 6.90
CA MET A 96 17.32 -2.05 6.83
C MET A 96 17.61 -2.47 5.39
N ASP A 97 18.87 -2.37 4.98
CA ASP A 97 19.32 -2.83 3.67
C ASP A 97 19.31 -4.36 3.60
N ARG A 98 18.89 -4.88 2.45
CA ARG A 98 19.06 -6.28 2.09
C ARG A 98 20.51 -6.45 1.65
N ARG A 99 21.37 -6.89 2.57
CA ARG A 99 22.71 -7.37 2.21
C ARG A 99 22.61 -8.62 1.34
#